data_AF-A0A3N9TDE1-F1
#
_entry.id   AF-A0A3N9TDE1-F1
#
_cell.length_a   1.000
_cell.length_b   1.000
_cell.length_c   1.000
_cell.angle_alpha   90.00
_cell.angle_beta   90.00
_cell.angle_gamma   90.00
#
_symmetry.space_group_name_H-M   'P 1'
#
loop_
_entity.id
_entity.type
_entity.pdbx_description
1 polymer ?
#
loop_
_entity_poly.entity_id
_entity_poly.type
_entity_poly.pdbx_seq_one_letter_code
_entity_poly.pdbx_strand_id
1 'polypeptide(L)' 'MHGVNSQLRSHYLISMNNGVTSEQLNEFIQILQEECGEAIALNAKQVLEEALA' A
#
# COMPACT_ATOMS: atom_id res chain seq x y z
N MET A 1 13.72 -7.52 -9.18
CA MET A 1 12.59 -6.56 -9.13
C MET A 1 13.01 -5.30 -8.37
N HIS A 2 13.83 -4.44 -8.99
CA HIS A 2 14.19 -3.16 -8.38
C HIS A 2 13.11 -2.12 -8.71
N GLY A 3 12.59 -1.43 -7.70
CA GLY A 3 11.67 -0.30 -7.88
C GLY A 3 10.17 -0.59 -7.79
N VAL A 4 9.76 -1.78 -7.36
CA VAL A 4 8.32 -2.07 -7.14
C VAL A 4 7.76 -1.30 -5.92
N ASN A 5 8.53 -1.18 -4.83
CA ASN A 5 8.09 -0.45 -3.64
C ASN A 5 8.00 1.07 -3.90
N SER A 6 8.93 1.65 -4.67
CA SER A 6 8.86 3.07 -5.03
C SER A 6 7.66 3.38 -5.94
N GLN A 7 7.30 2.45 -6.83
CA GLN A 7 6.08 2.54 -7.62
C GLN A 7 4.84 2.43 -6.73
N LEU A 8 4.77 1.44 -5.84
CA LEU A 8 3.65 1.27 -4.91
C LEU A 8 3.45 2.52 -4.03
N ARG A 9 4.53 3.09 -3.49
CA ARG A 9 4.48 4.36 -2.74
C ARG A 9 3.87 5.49 -3.57
N SER A 10 4.30 5.62 -4.83
CA SER A 10 3.77 6.63 -5.75
C SER A 10 2.27 6.41 -6.01
N HIS A 11 1.83 5.16 -6.16
CA HIS A 11 0.42 4.82 -6.35
C HIS A 11 -0.43 5.12 -5.11
N TYR A 12 0.06 4.91 -3.89
CA TYR A 12 -0.63 5.34 -2.67
C TYR A 12 -0.82 6.86 -2.65
N LEU A 13 0.24 7.63 -2.91
CA LEU A 13 0.18 9.09 -2.95
C LEU A 13 -0.81 9.61 -4.02
N ILE A 14 -0.80 9.00 -5.22
CA ILE A 14 -1.74 9.33 -6.29
C ILE A 14 -3.18 8.98 -5.87
N SER A 15 -3.39 7.84 -5.23
CA SER A 15 -4.72 7.42 -4.76
C SER A 15 -5.27 8.38 -3.71
N MET A 16 -4.45 8.81 -2.75
CA MET A 16 -4.83 9.82 -1.75
C MET A 16 -5.12 11.18 -2.38
N ASN A 17 -4.35 11.59 -3.40
CA ASN A 17 -4.67 12.79 -4.19
C ASN A 17 -6.01 12.69 -4.94
N ASN A 18 -6.53 11.48 -5.16
CA ASN A 18 -7.85 11.23 -5.75
C ASN A 18 -8.93 10.92 -4.70
N GLY A 19 -8.68 11.17 -3.41
CA GLY A 19 -9.67 11.06 -2.34
C GLY A 19 -9.76 9.70 -1.66
N VAL A 20 -8.88 8.75 -1.97
CA VAL A 20 -8.77 7.49 -1.20
C VAL A 20 -8.16 7.79 0.17
N THR A 21 -8.81 7.35 1.24
CA THR A 21 -8.30 7.62 2.60
C THR A 21 -7.26 6.60 3.06
N SER A 22 -6.48 6.95 4.08
CA SER A 22 -5.54 6.03 4.73
C SER A 22 -6.24 4.79 5.30
N GLU A 23 -7.47 4.92 5.77
CA GLU A 23 -8.28 3.79 6.27
C GLU A 23 -8.61 2.83 5.13
N GLN A 24 -9.05 3.34 3.99
CA GLN A 24 -9.33 2.53 2.80
C GLN A 24 -8.08 1.82 2.27
N LEU A 25 -6.90 2.47 2.35
CA LEU A 25 -5.63 1.83 2.00
C LEU A 25 -5.23 0.73 3.00
N ASN A 26 -5.56 0.88 4.29
CA ASN A 26 -5.38 -0.18 5.27
C ASN A 26 -6.34 -1.35 5.04
N GLU A 27 -7.59 -1.10 4.66
CA GLU A 27 -8.55 -2.13 4.24
C GLU A 27 -8.05 -2.88 2.99
N PHE A 28 -7.49 -2.14 2.01
CA PHE A 28 -6.86 -2.75 0.84
C PHE A 28 -5.71 -3.70 1.21
N ILE A 29 -4.91 -3.39 2.24
CA ILE A 29 -3.87 -4.30 2.73
C ILE A 29 -4.47 -5.59 3.31
N GLN A 30 -5.65 -5.54 3.94
CA GLN A 30 -6.32 -6.76 4.41
C GLN A 30 -6.70 -7.66 3.22
N ILE A 31 -7.21 -7.08 2.14
CA ILE A 31 -7.50 -7.81 0.89
C ILE A 31 -6.23 -8.43 0.32
N LEU A 32 -5.10 -7.69 0.31
CA LEU A 32 -3.82 -8.26 -0.11
C LEU A 32 -3.37 -9.44 0.76
N GLN A 33 -3.65 -9.42 2.06
CA GLN A 33 -3.31 -10.53 2.94
C GLN A 33 -4.11 -11.79 2.61
N GLU A 34 -5.41 -11.63 2.34
CA GLU A 34 -6.31 -12.73 1.97
C GLU A 34 -5.96 -13.34 0.61
N GLU A 35 -5.68 -12.48 -0.39
CA GLU A 35 -5.54 -12.92 -1.78
C GLU A 35 -4.08 -13.21 -2.18
N CYS A 36 -3.11 -12.53 -1.57
CA CYS A 36 -1.68 -12.60 -1.95
C CYS A 36 -0.78 -13.13 -0.82
N GLY A 37 -1.31 -13.28 0.39
CA GLY A 37 -0.59 -13.80 1.56
C GLY A 37 0.15 -12.74 2.38
N GLU A 38 0.53 -13.15 3.58
CA GLU A 38 1.05 -12.27 4.65
C GLU A 38 2.31 -11.50 4.25
N ALA A 39 3.26 -12.13 3.55
CA ALA A 39 4.52 -11.47 3.18
C ALA A 39 4.31 -10.28 2.24
N ILE A 40 3.38 -10.39 1.29
CA ILE A 40 3.05 -9.30 0.35
C ILE A 40 2.31 -8.19 1.08
N ALA A 41 1.33 -8.53 1.93
CA ALA A 41 0.59 -7.56 2.72
C ALA A 41 1.49 -6.78 3.68
N LEU A 42 2.43 -7.45 4.35
CA LEU A 42 3.38 -6.80 5.26
C LEU A 42 4.28 -5.82 4.51
N ASN A 43 4.79 -6.20 3.34
CA ASN A 43 5.57 -5.28 2.52
C ASN A 43 4.74 -4.09 2.05
N ALA A 44 3.51 -4.31 1.59
CA ALA A 44 2.61 -3.24 1.17
C ALA A 44 2.25 -2.28 2.32
N LYS A 45 2.13 -2.80 3.54
CA LYS A 45 1.92 -2.02 4.77
C LYS A 45 3.10 -1.14 5.11
N GLN A 46 4.32 -1.67 5.08
CA GLN A 46 5.54 -0.89 5.31
C GLN A 46 5.64 0.27 4.32
N VAL A 47 5.35 0.01 3.05
CA VAL A 47 5.36 1.05 2.01
C VAL A 47 4.26 2.10 2.24
N LEU A 48 3.09 1.71 2.76
CA LEU A 48 2.03 2.65 3.13
C LEU A 48 2.48 3.54 4.30
N GLU A 49 3.10 2.95 5.34
CA GLU A 49 3.64 3.69 6.48
C GLU A 49 4.71 4.71 6.03
N GLU A 50 5.59 4.35 5.10
CA GLU A 50 6.56 5.27 4.47
C GLU A 50 5.92 6.37 3.60
N ALA A 51 4.69 6.17 3.11
CA ALA A 51 3.95 7.17 2.35
C ALA A 51 3.24 8.18 3.26
N LEU A 52 2.90 7.76 4.49
CA LEU A 52 2.18 8.56 5.47
C LEU A 52 3.10 9.32 6.44
N ALA A 53 4.39 8.97 6.49
CA ALA A 53 5.43 9.69 7.24
C ALA A 53 5.86 10.98 6.52
#